data_AF-A0A812JEL7-F1
#
_entry.id   AF-A0A812JEL7-F1
#
_cell.length_a   1.000
_cell.length_b   1.000
_cell.length_c   1.000
_cell.angle_alpha   90.00
_cell.angle_beta   90.00
_cell.angle_gamma   90.00
#
_symmetry.space_group_name_H-M   'P 1'
#
loop_
_entity.id
_entity.type
_entity.pdbx_description
1 polymer ?
#
loop_
_entity_poly.entity_id
_entity_poly.type
_entity_poly.pdbx_seq_one_letter_code
_entity_poly.pdbx_strand_id
1 'polypeptide(L)'
;MPSPSRTRLFLECIYGCQQAHVVEPDEGASLSLGLFASEQDAAKAYDCGLLALKASEAPANYPAKKYKQSDIDQVADELEDVWFPRQSARFMGVYRTLTSTKWRAELEIYNVKQFLGSFDDEEEAARAVDAAIRSTGAEKALQLRMLNFCTDADYFEEDSWEEEAVPRGASSRFMGVTYHQPSGQFLARFGRRHLGLYDEEDDAARAFDK
;
A
#
# COMPACT_ATOMS: atom_id res chain seq x y z
N MET A 1 9.95 13.61 -44.41
CA MET A 1 10.59 14.32 -43.28
C MET A 1 9.57 14.36 -42.15
N PRO A 2 9.56 13.38 -41.22
CA PRO A 2 8.70 13.47 -40.06
C PRO A 2 9.32 14.46 -39.05
N SER A 3 8.50 15.38 -38.55
CA SER A 3 8.83 16.34 -37.50
C SER A 3 9.36 15.63 -36.25
N PRO A 4 10.29 16.24 -35.49
CA PRO A 4 10.81 15.63 -34.27
C PRO A 4 9.65 15.47 -33.27
N SER A 5 9.43 14.23 -32.89
CA SER A 5 8.41 13.77 -31.96
C SER A 5 8.52 14.56 -30.66
N ARG A 6 7.51 15.41 -30.39
CA ARG A 6 7.28 16.08 -29.12
C ARG A 6 7.23 15.03 -28.00
N THR A 7 8.22 15.05 -27.12
CA THR A 7 8.07 14.48 -25.78
C THR A 7 6.86 15.14 -25.14
N ARG A 8 5.88 14.32 -24.80
CA ARG A 8 4.48 14.72 -24.66
C ARG A 8 4.31 15.40 -23.30
N LEU A 9 4.27 16.73 -23.29
CA LEU A 9 3.67 17.51 -22.20
C LEU A 9 2.24 17.00 -22.01
N PHE A 10 1.96 16.30 -20.91
CA PHE A 10 0.60 16.04 -20.47
C PHE A 10 0.24 17.10 -19.43
N LEU A 11 0.08 18.33 -19.91
CA LEU A 11 -0.57 19.40 -19.17
C LEU A 11 -2.06 19.22 -19.35
N GLU A 12 -2.76 18.82 -18.29
CA GLU A 12 -4.22 18.86 -18.28
C GLU A 12 -4.69 20.19 -17.69
N CYS A 13 -5.52 20.90 -18.45
CA CYS A 13 -6.18 22.10 -18.00
C CYS A 13 -7.45 21.68 -17.25
N ILE A 14 -7.40 21.72 -15.93
CA ILE A 14 -8.53 21.38 -15.07
C ILE A 14 -9.05 22.69 -14.47
N TYR A 15 -10.26 23.11 -14.83
CA TYR A 15 -10.89 24.34 -14.30
C TYR A 15 -10.04 25.64 -14.39
N GLY A 16 -9.16 25.76 -15.38
CA GLY A 16 -8.32 26.95 -15.60
C GLY A 16 -6.97 26.94 -14.88
N CYS A 17 -6.63 25.87 -14.15
CA CYS A 17 -5.29 25.60 -13.65
C CYS A 17 -4.62 24.46 -14.45
N GLN A 18 -3.29 24.47 -14.46
CA GLN A 18 -2.43 23.57 -15.21
C GLN A 18 -1.90 22.49 -14.27
N GLN A 19 -2.07 21.22 -14.61
CA GLN A 19 -1.52 20.13 -13.81
C GLN A 19 -0.27 19.55 -14.47
N ALA A 20 0.81 19.40 -13.70
CA ALA A 20 2.02 18.73 -14.17
C ALA A 20 2.10 17.31 -13.60
N HIS A 21 2.57 16.37 -14.42
CA HIS A 21 2.75 14.98 -14.03
C HIS A 21 4.11 14.45 -14.51
N VAL A 22 4.71 13.59 -13.71
CA VAL A 22 5.91 12.85 -14.06
C VAL A 22 5.63 11.36 -13.89
N VAL A 23 6.19 10.55 -14.77
CA VAL A 23 6.00 9.10 -14.76
C VAL A 23 7.24 8.45 -14.17
N GLU A 24 7.04 7.55 -13.22
CA GLU A 24 8.12 6.73 -12.69
C GLU A 24 8.71 5.84 -13.80
N PRO A 25 10.05 5.77 -13.94
CA PRO A 25 10.68 5.05 -15.03
C PRO A 25 10.45 3.53 -14.99
N ASP A 26 10.27 2.93 -13.81
CA ASP A 26 10.20 1.47 -13.65
C ASP A 26 8.77 0.90 -13.64
N GLU A 27 7.84 1.50 -12.89
CA GLU A 27 6.45 1.02 -12.81
C GLU A 27 5.48 1.72 -13.78
N GLY A 28 5.89 2.85 -14.37
CA GLY A 28 5.02 3.63 -15.27
C GLY A 28 3.87 4.35 -14.55
N ALA A 29 3.89 4.41 -13.21
CA ALA A 29 2.92 5.15 -12.43
C ALA A 29 3.10 6.66 -12.63
N SER A 30 2.01 7.37 -12.96
CA SER A 30 2.02 8.83 -13.11
C SER A 30 1.80 9.51 -11.75
N LEU A 31 2.78 10.29 -11.31
CA LEU A 31 2.70 11.14 -10.13
C LEU A 31 2.39 12.58 -10.54
N SER A 32 1.41 13.21 -9.90
CA SER A 32 1.17 14.64 -10.08
C SER A 32 2.14 15.46 -9.25
N LEU A 33 2.81 16.42 -9.89
CA LEU A 33 3.66 17.42 -9.26
C LEU A 33 2.87 18.60 -8.69
N GLY A 34 1.54 18.60 -8.85
CA GLY A 34 0.65 19.63 -8.34
C GLY A 34 -0.13 20.39 -9.42
N LEU A 35 -0.95 21.33 -8.94
CA LEU A 35 -1.79 22.22 -9.72
C LEU A 35 -1.17 23.62 -9.71
N PHE A 36 -0.96 24.20 -10.89
CA PHE A 36 -0.30 25.47 -11.09
C PHE A 36 -1.26 26.47 -11.74
N ALA A 37 -1.15 27.74 -11.36
CA ALA A 37 -1.95 28.80 -11.97
C ALA A 37 -1.48 29.17 -13.37
N SER A 38 -0.21 28.91 -13.71
CA SER A 38 0.38 29.24 -15.00
C SER A 38 1.02 28.02 -15.67
N GLU A 39 0.97 28.00 -17.00
CA GLU A 39 1.62 26.98 -17.83
C GLU A 39 3.15 26.99 -17.64
N GLN A 40 3.72 28.18 -17.40
CA GLN A 40 5.16 28.36 -17.21
C GLN A 40 5.63 27.70 -15.90
N ASP A 41 4.85 27.82 -14.83
CA ASP A 41 5.17 27.20 -13.54
C ASP A 41 5.02 25.68 -13.62
N ALA A 42 3.99 25.18 -14.31
CA ALA A 42 3.80 23.76 -14.54
C ALA A 42 4.93 23.15 -15.39
N ALA A 43 5.36 23.85 -16.45
CA ALA A 43 6.50 23.42 -17.27
C ALA A 43 7.82 23.42 -16.49
N LYS A 44 8.02 24.41 -15.60
CA LYS A 44 9.18 24.45 -14.70
C LYS A 44 9.17 23.26 -13.74
N ALA A 45 8.03 22.96 -13.11
CA ALA A 45 7.92 21.82 -12.19
C ALA A 45 8.20 20.50 -12.91
N TYR A 46 7.65 20.33 -14.11
CA TYR A 46 7.92 19.15 -14.95
C TYR A 46 9.40 18.97 -15.28
N ASP A 47 10.08 20.03 -15.73
CA ASP A 47 11.51 19.99 -16.03
C ASP A 47 12.34 19.68 -14.78
N CYS A 48 12.02 20.28 -13.63
CA CYS A 48 12.65 19.94 -12.34
C CYS A 48 12.44 18.46 -11.99
N GLY A 49 11.24 17.93 -12.20
CA GLY A 49 10.95 16.51 -11.97
C GLY A 49 11.76 15.58 -12.87
N LEU A 50 11.88 15.88 -14.17
CA LEU A 50 12.73 15.10 -15.07
C LEU A 50 14.21 15.12 -14.65
N LEU A 51 14.71 16.28 -14.21
CA LEU A 51 16.08 16.42 -13.72
C LEU A 51 16.29 15.68 -12.40
N ALA A 52 15.32 15.73 -11.49
CA ALA A 52 15.31 15.02 -10.21
C ALA A 52 15.40 13.51 -10.40
N LEU A 53 14.68 12.97 -11.38
CA LEU A 53 14.73 11.55 -11.74
C LEU A 53 16.04 11.09 -12.39
N LYS A 54 16.99 12.02 -12.59
CA LYS A 54 18.23 11.75 -13.34
C LYS A 54 17.96 11.07 -14.68
N ALA A 55 16.78 11.32 -15.26
CA ALA A 55 16.46 10.97 -16.64
C ALA A 55 17.26 11.92 -17.54
N SER A 56 18.58 11.82 -17.49
CA SER A 56 19.53 12.76 -18.10
C SER A 56 19.44 12.82 -19.62
N GLU A 57 18.76 11.84 -20.22
CA GLU A 57 18.49 11.76 -21.65
C GLU A 57 17.08 12.23 -22.04
N ALA A 58 16.21 12.55 -21.08
CA ALA A 58 14.88 13.08 -21.38
C ALA A 58 15.00 14.54 -21.85
N PRO A 59 14.46 14.89 -23.03
CA PRO A 59 14.50 16.26 -23.50
C PRO A 59 13.55 17.13 -22.64
N ALA A 60 14.13 17.91 -21.73
CA ALA A 60 13.44 18.94 -20.96
C ALA A 60 13.07 20.16 -21.85
N ASN A 61 12.11 20.96 -21.42
CA ASN A 61 11.65 22.14 -22.17
C ASN A 61 12.67 23.28 -22.14
N TYR A 62 13.42 23.42 -21.05
CA TYR A 62 14.50 24.39 -20.90
C TYR A 62 15.83 23.74 -20.46
N PRO A 63 16.98 24.36 -20.76
CA PRO A 63 18.28 23.83 -20.36
C PRO A 63 18.42 23.81 -18.83
N ALA A 64 18.98 22.71 -18.29
CA ALA A 64 19.14 22.46 -16.85
C ALA A 64 19.79 23.62 -16.08
N LYS A 65 20.71 24.37 -16.71
CA LYS A 65 21.38 25.55 -16.11
C LYS A 65 20.43 26.69 -15.71
N LYS A 66 19.20 26.71 -16.24
CA LYS A 66 18.18 27.72 -15.92
C LYS A 66 17.55 27.47 -14.54
N TYR A 67 17.60 26.23 -14.06
CA TYR A 67 17.00 25.83 -12.79
C TYR A 67 18.03 25.88 -11.66
N LYS A 68 17.57 26.31 -10.47
CA LYS A 68 18.40 26.24 -9.27
C LYS A 68 18.45 24.80 -8.80
N GLN A 69 19.61 24.36 -8.36
CA GLN A 69 19.76 23.00 -7.83
C GLN A 69 18.80 22.75 -6.66
N SER A 70 18.57 23.75 -5.79
CA SER A 70 17.59 23.67 -4.70
C SER A 70 16.16 23.35 -5.15
N ASP A 71 15.73 23.88 -6.30
CA ASP A 71 14.38 23.65 -6.82
C ASP A 71 14.26 22.22 -7.37
N ILE A 72 15.36 21.65 -7.87
CA ILE A 72 15.43 20.26 -8.35
C ILE A 72 15.46 19.32 -7.15
N ASP A 73 16.29 19.62 -6.15
CA ASP A 73 16.42 18.82 -4.93
C ASP A 73 15.10 18.77 -4.16
N GLN A 74 14.36 19.88 -4.07
CA GLN A 74 13.03 19.90 -3.45
C GLN A 74 12.04 18.97 -4.17
N VAL A 75 12.01 19.00 -5.50
CA VAL A 75 11.15 18.10 -6.28
C VAL A 75 11.63 16.65 -6.15
N ALA A 76 12.94 16.41 -6.06
CA ALA A 76 13.49 15.08 -5.83
C ALA A 76 13.05 14.50 -4.47
N ASP A 77 13.15 15.30 -3.40
CA ASP A 77 12.70 14.91 -2.06
C ASP A 77 11.18 14.62 -2.06
N GLU A 78 10.37 15.44 -2.74
CA GLU A 78 8.93 15.23 -2.88
C GLU A 78 8.58 13.95 -3.67
N LEU A 79 9.31 13.65 -4.74
CA LEU A 79 9.14 12.43 -5.53
C LEU A 79 9.54 11.18 -4.72
N GLU A 80 10.69 11.22 -4.05
CA GLU A 80 11.15 10.13 -3.18
C GLU A 80 10.14 9.86 -2.06
N ASP A 81 9.57 10.91 -1.50
CA ASP A 81 8.56 10.84 -0.45
C ASP A 81 7.26 10.14 -0.84
N VAL A 82 6.81 10.39 -2.07
CA VAL A 82 5.56 9.81 -2.57
C VAL A 82 5.75 8.36 -3.00
N TRP A 83 6.90 8.04 -3.61
CA TRP A 83 7.17 6.67 -4.06
C TRP A 83 7.69 5.76 -2.96
N PHE A 84 8.44 6.30 -2.01
CA PHE A 84 9.05 5.54 -0.92
C PHE A 84 8.62 6.10 0.43
N PRO A 85 7.31 6.05 0.76
CA PRO A 85 6.85 6.47 2.06
C PRO A 85 7.51 5.63 3.16
N ARG A 86 7.85 6.27 4.27
CA ARG A 86 8.47 5.60 5.41
C ARG A 86 7.43 4.80 6.16
N GLN A 87 7.38 3.51 5.88
CA GLN A 87 6.52 2.56 6.59
C GLN A 87 6.91 2.52 8.07
N SER A 88 5.90 2.33 8.92
CA SER A 88 6.10 1.99 10.31
C SER A 88 6.83 0.65 10.42
N ALA A 89 7.81 0.58 11.31
CA ALA A 89 8.48 -0.68 11.64
C ALA A 89 7.62 -1.57 12.56
N ARG A 90 6.57 -1.02 13.18
CA ARG A 90 5.76 -1.65 14.22
C ARG A 90 4.36 -2.03 13.76
N PHE A 91 3.79 -1.25 12.84
CA PHE A 91 2.39 -1.36 12.45
C PHE A 91 2.25 -1.49 10.94
N MET A 92 1.45 -2.46 10.51
CA MET A 92 1.07 -2.69 9.13
C MET A 92 0.09 -1.62 8.64
N GLY A 93 0.28 -1.15 7.40
CA GLY A 93 -0.61 -0.15 6.79
C GLY A 93 -0.42 1.26 7.34
N VAL A 94 0.61 1.50 8.13
CA VAL A 94 0.92 2.81 8.71
C VAL A 94 2.22 3.34 8.12
N TYR A 95 2.22 4.55 7.60
CA TYR A 95 3.42 5.18 7.04
C TYR A 95 3.44 6.69 7.26
N ARG A 96 4.61 7.29 7.07
CA ARG A 96 4.79 8.74 7.10
C ARG A 96 5.64 9.20 5.92
N THR A 97 5.32 10.38 5.41
CA THR A 97 6.06 11.07 4.34
C THR A 97 7.02 12.09 4.97
N LEU A 98 8.22 12.37 4.45
CA LEU A 98 9.17 13.33 5.05
C LEU A 98 8.60 14.73 5.18
N THR A 99 7.85 15.17 4.16
CA THR A 99 7.15 16.45 4.13
C THR A 99 6.01 16.55 5.14
N SER A 100 5.51 15.42 5.66
CA SER A 100 4.40 15.40 6.61
C SER A 100 4.83 14.89 7.99
N THR A 101 4.53 15.65 9.03
CA THR A 101 4.73 15.19 10.40
C THR A 101 3.67 14.17 10.84
N LYS A 102 2.59 14.01 10.07
CA LYS A 102 1.44 13.16 10.39
C LYS A 102 1.61 11.75 9.85
N TRP A 103 1.23 10.77 10.65
CA TRP A 103 1.11 9.38 10.23
C TRP A 103 -0.11 9.18 9.35
N ARG A 104 0.01 8.33 8.34
CA ARG A 104 -1.06 8.00 7.40
C ARG A 104 -1.41 6.53 7.58
N ALA A 105 -2.71 6.25 7.53
CA ALA A 105 -3.27 4.91 7.59
C ALA A 105 -3.81 4.54 6.22
N GLU A 106 -3.42 3.37 5.74
CA GLU A 106 -3.83 2.81 4.47
C GLU A 106 -4.03 1.31 4.59
N LEU A 107 -5.10 0.84 3.98
CA LEU A 107 -5.46 -0.57 3.95
C LEU A 107 -5.48 -1.05 2.51
N GLU A 108 -4.69 -2.07 2.21
CA GLU A 108 -4.68 -2.72 0.90
C GLU A 108 -5.34 -4.09 0.99
N ILE A 109 -6.48 -4.24 0.31
CA ILE A 109 -7.21 -5.52 0.22
C ILE A 109 -7.53 -5.76 -1.26
N TYR A 110 -7.22 -6.96 -1.76
CA TYR A 110 -7.43 -7.33 -3.17
C TYR A 110 -6.77 -6.36 -4.17
N ASN A 111 -5.56 -5.86 -3.85
CA ASN A 111 -4.83 -4.83 -4.61
C ASN A 111 -5.57 -3.49 -4.74
N VAL A 112 -6.58 -3.26 -3.90
CA VAL A 112 -7.26 -1.98 -3.79
C VAL A 112 -6.76 -1.30 -2.52
N LYS A 113 -6.07 -0.17 -2.72
CA LYS A 113 -5.56 0.69 -1.67
C LYS A 113 -6.65 1.67 -1.23
N GLN A 114 -6.97 1.65 0.06
CA GLN A 114 -7.91 2.56 0.68
C GLN A 114 -7.19 3.44 1.70
N PHE A 115 -7.15 4.74 1.43
CA PHE A 115 -6.66 5.73 2.38
C PHE A 115 -7.70 5.96 3.48
N LEU A 116 -7.31 5.74 4.74
CA LEU A 116 -8.21 5.83 5.90
C LEU A 116 -8.12 7.18 6.60
N GLY A 117 -6.97 7.86 6.49
CA GLY A 117 -6.78 9.19 7.07
C GLY A 117 -5.33 9.49 7.44
N SER A 118 -5.15 10.70 7.97
CA SER A 118 -3.88 11.17 8.55
C SER A 118 -4.08 11.50 10.03
N PHE A 119 -3.18 11.03 10.87
CA PHE A 119 -3.21 11.06 12.32
C PHE A 119 -1.92 11.67 12.87
N ASP A 120 -1.95 12.20 14.07
CA ASP A 120 -0.74 12.77 14.69
C ASP A 120 0.13 11.67 15.32
N ASP A 121 -0.49 10.57 15.77
CA ASP A 121 0.17 9.43 16.39
C ASP A 121 0.16 8.17 15.52
N GLU A 122 1.24 7.39 15.63
CA GLU A 122 1.44 6.12 14.93
C GLU A 122 0.41 5.06 15.39
N GLU A 123 0.16 5.00 16.69
CA GLU A 123 -0.78 4.04 17.29
C GLU A 123 -2.25 4.37 16.96
N GLU A 124 -2.57 5.66 16.78
CA GLU A 124 -3.89 6.08 16.35
C GLU A 124 -4.14 5.67 14.90
N ALA A 125 -3.15 5.88 14.02
CA ALA A 125 -3.20 5.40 12.64
C ALA A 125 -3.37 3.88 12.58
N ALA A 126 -2.62 3.12 13.38
CA ALA A 126 -2.72 1.66 13.44
C ALA A 126 -4.12 1.19 13.91
N ARG A 127 -4.70 1.86 14.91
CA ARG A 127 -6.07 1.56 15.35
C ARG A 127 -7.11 1.86 14.27
N ALA A 128 -6.90 2.89 13.45
CA ALA A 128 -7.76 3.18 12.31
C ALA A 128 -7.68 2.08 11.24
N VAL A 129 -6.47 1.56 10.95
CA VAL A 129 -6.29 0.39 10.06
C VAL A 129 -7.06 -0.82 10.60
N ASP A 130 -6.92 -1.11 11.89
CA ASP A 130 -7.60 -2.25 12.51
C ASP A 130 -9.12 -2.12 12.50
N ALA A 131 -9.63 -0.91 12.74
CA ALA A 131 -11.07 -0.62 12.64
C ALA A 131 -11.58 -0.83 11.20
N ALA A 132 -10.80 -0.41 10.20
CA ALA A 132 -11.13 -0.64 8.81
C ALA A 132 -11.13 -2.14 8.47
N ILE A 133 -10.13 -2.91 8.93
CA ILE A 133 -10.07 -4.37 8.75
C ILE A 133 -11.33 -5.04 9.31
N ARG A 134 -11.73 -4.71 10.55
CA ARG A 134 -12.96 -5.23 11.17
C ARG A 134 -14.22 -4.89 10.36
N SER A 135 -14.24 -3.73 9.70
CA SER A 135 -15.39 -3.27 8.91
C SER A 135 -15.49 -3.88 7.51
N THR A 136 -14.43 -4.51 7.00
CA THR A 136 -14.40 -5.05 5.62
C THR A 136 -15.31 -6.26 5.41
N GLY A 137 -15.70 -6.93 6.49
CA GLY A 137 -16.43 -8.20 6.40
C GLY A 137 -15.60 -9.35 5.85
N ALA A 138 -14.27 -9.22 5.80
CA ALA A 138 -13.36 -10.31 5.47
C ALA A 138 -13.48 -11.45 6.49
N GLU A 139 -13.11 -12.67 6.12
CA GLU A 139 -13.17 -13.80 7.05
C GLU A 139 -12.25 -13.57 8.26
N LYS A 140 -12.69 -14.00 9.45
CA LYS A 140 -12.00 -13.74 10.73
C LYS A 140 -10.53 -14.18 10.71
N ALA A 141 -10.22 -15.32 10.07
CA ALA A 141 -8.85 -15.78 9.89
C ALA A 141 -7.99 -14.84 9.02
N LEU A 142 -8.55 -14.14 8.03
CA LEU A 142 -7.81 -13.13 7.26
C LEU A 142 -7.61 -11.86 8.09
N GLN A 143 -8.64 -11.42 8.81
CA GLN A 143 -8.56 -10.26 9.70
C GLN A 143 -7.44 -10.42 10.73
N LEU A 144 -7.38 -11.57 11.40
CA LEU A 144 -6.34 -11.87 12.40
C LEU A 144 -4.90 -11.80 11.86
N ARG A 145 -4.68 -11.99 10.56
CA ARG A 145 -3.34 -11.84 9.95
C ARG A 145 -2.94 -10.39 9.68
N MET A 146 -3.94 -9.52 9.59
CA MET A 146 -3.78 -8.13 9.16
C MET A 146 -3.90 -7.15 10.32
N LEU A 147 -4.57 -7.54 11.42
CA LEU A 147 -4.71 -6.72 12.61
C LEU A 147 -3.36 -6.43 13.27
N ASN A 148 -3.16 -5.17 13.65
CA ASN A 148 -2.05 -4.72 14.46
C ASN A 148 -2.27 -5.00 15.95
N PHE A 149 -3.51 -4.79 16.42
CA PHE A 149 -3.96 -5.02 17.78
C PHE A 149 -5.11 -6.02 17.80
N CYS A 150 -4.79 -7.28 18.09
CA CYS A 150 -5.78 -8.32 18.33
C CYS A 150 -6.41 -8.14 19.71
N THR A 151 -7.74 -8.22 19.78
CA THR A 151 -8.52 -8.24 21.01
C THR A 151 -9.21 -9.60 21.15
N ASP A 152 -9.62 -9.97 22.36
CA ASP A 152 -10.29 -11.25 22.62
C ASP A 152 -11.55 -11.43 21.74
N ALA A 153 -12.24 -10.34 21.42
CA ALA A 153 -13.41 -10.35 20.54
C ALA A 153 -13.10 -10.66 19.06
N ASP A 154 -11.85 -10.54 18.64
CA ASP A 154 -11.43 -10.84 17.26
C ASP A 154 -11.17 -12.34 17.05
N TYR A 155 -11.00 -13.11 18.14
CA TYR A 155 -10.75 -14.55 18.06
C TYR A 155 -12.04 -15.35 17.84
N PHE A 156 -11.87 -16.62 17.50
CA PHE A 156 -12.98 -17.57 17.43
C PHE A 156 -13.42 -17.92 18.86
N GLU A 157 -14.72 -17.92 19.10
CA GLU A 157 -15.28 -18.44 20.35
C GLU A 157 -15.38 -19.97 20.25
N GLU A 158 -14.93 -20.66 21.29
CA GLU A 158 -14.91 -22.13 21.36
C GLU A 158 -16.31 -22.75 21.24
N ASP A 159 -17.34 -22.02 21.66
CA ASP A 159 -18.73 -22.52 21.67
C ASP A 159 -19.49 -22.26 20.36
N SER A 160 -18.99 -21.39 19.46
CA SER A 160 -19.74 -20.95 18.26
C SER A 160 -18.93 -20.94 16.96
N TRP A 161 -17.67 -21.38 16.98
CA TRP A 161 -16.80 -21.37 15.79
C TRP A 161 -17.34 -22.20 14.61
N GLU A 162 -18.14 -23.24 14.85
CA GLU A 162 -18.67 -24.09 13.78
C GLU A 162 -19.61 -23.33 12.83
N GLU A 163 -20.30 -22.31 13.36
CA GLU A 163 -21.25 -21.46 12.63
C GLU A 163 -20.55 -20.45 11.70
N GLU A 164 -19.26 -20.22 11.92
CA GLU A 164 -18.45 -19.31 11.11
C GLU A 164 -18.19 -19.90 9.72
N ALA A 165 -18.28 -19.04 8.71
CA ALA A 165 -18.15 -19.45 7.32
C ALA A 165 -16.72 -19.90 6.99
N VAL A 166 -16.60 -21.02 6.26
CA VAL A 166 -15.30 -21.43 5.69
C VAL A 166 -14.92 -20.48 4.54
N PRO A 167 -13.72 -19.88 4.56
CA PRO A 167 -13.27 -18.99 3.50
C PRO A 167 -13.30 -19.65 2.13
N ARG A 168 -13.58 -18.88 1.08
CA ARG A 168 -13.66 -19.44 -0.28
C ARG A 168 -12.32 -20.01 -0.72
N GLY A 169 -12.33 -21.26 -1.17
CA GLY A 169 -11.11 -21.97 -1.59
C GLY A 169 -10.24 -22.46 -0.44
N ALA A 170 -10.65 -22.23 0.80
CA ALA A 170 -10.10 -22.89 1.97
C ALA A 170 -10.88 -24.17 2.27
N SER A 171 -10.21 -25.08 2.96
CA SER A 171 -10.78 -26.35 3.42
C SER A 171 -11.08 -26.35 4.93
N SER A 172 -10.76 -25.25 5.60
CA SER A 172 -10.91 -25.05 7.04
C SER A 172 -11.09 -23.54 7.28
N ARG A 173 -11.82 -23.19 8.34
CA ARG A 173 -12.03 -21.80 8.75
C ARG A 173 -10.90 -21.24 9.60
N PHE A 174 -10.09 -22.11 10.20
CA PHE A 174 -8.95 -21.71 11.02
C PHE A 174 -7.72 -21.36 10.18
N MET A 175 -6.93 -20.44 10.71
CA MET A 175 -5.67 -20.06 10.09
C MET A 175 -4.68 -21.24 10.12
N GLY A 176 -3.99 -21.50 9.00
CA GLY A 176 -2.93 -22.50 8.95
C GLY A 176 -3.40 -23.96 8.96
N VAL A 177 -4.71 -24.20 8.98
CA VAL A 177 -5.31 -25.53 8.91
C VAL A 177 -5.75 -25.85 7.49
N THR A 178 -5.53 -27.07 7.03
CA THR A 178 -5.93 -27.52 5.69
C THR A 178 -6.36 -28.97 5.71
N TYR A 179 -7.50 -29.29 5.12
CA TYR A 179 -7.96 -30.67 4.98
C TYR A 179 -7.16 -31.41 3.93
N HIS A 180 -6.51 -32.50 4.33
CA HIS A 180 -5.72 -33.35 3.47
C HIS A 180 -6.58 -34.55 3.02
N GLN A 181 -7.21 -34.40 1.85
CA GLN A 181 -8.11 -35.39 1.25
C GLN A 181 -7.56 -36.84 1.26
N PRO A 182 -6.27 -37.11 0.95
CA PRO A 182 -5.76 -38.48 0.91
C PRO A 182 -5.68 -39.19 2.28
N SER A 183 -5.45 -38.44 3.37
CA SER A 183 -5.43 -39.03 4.73
C SER A 183 -6.75 -38.87 5.46
N GLY A 184 -7.65 -38.02 4.96
CA GLY A 184 -8.90 -37.67 5.63
C GLY A 184 -8.71 -36.82 6.89
N GLN A 185 -7.54 -36.22 7.07
CA GLN A 185 -7.12 -35.51 8.29
C GLN A 185 -6.86 -34.02 8.02
N PHE A 186 -6.91 -33.21 9.07
CA PHE A 186 -6.55 -31.80 9.07
C PHE A 186 -5.04 -31.62 9.31
N LEU A 187 -4.37 -31.02 8.33
CA LEU A 187 -2.97 -30.64 8.41
C LEU A 187 -2.86 -29.24 9.03
N ALA A 188 -2.19 -29.14 10.18
CA ALA A 188 -1.73 -27.88 10.73
C ALA A 188 -0.35 -27.54 10.14
N ARG A 189 -0.19 -26.32 9.62
CA ARG A 189 1.10 -25.85 9.08
C ARG A 189 1.35 -24.38 9.39
N PHE A 190 2.61 -24.07 9.68
CA PHE A 190 3.09 -22.70 9.83
C PHE A 190 4.15 -22.40 8.77
N GLY A 191 3.78 -21.58 7.78
CA GLY A 191 4.62 -21.32 6.61
C GLY A 191 4.95 -22.62 5.86
N ARG A 192 6.24 -23.00 5.84
CA ARG A 192 6.71 -24.26 5.22
C ARG A 192 6.76 -25.44 6.20
N ARG A 193 6.59 -25.19 7.49
CA ARG A 193 6.67 -26.23 8.54
C ARG A 193 5.33 -26.93 8.67
N HIS A 194 5.37 -28.26 8.73
CA HIS A 194 4.22 -29.10 9.02
C HIS A 194 4.23 -29.37 10.53
N LEU A 195 3.13 -29.04 11.21
CA LEU A 195 3.01 -29.18 12.66
C LEU A 195 2.42 -30.54 13.04
N GLY A 196 1.54 -31.08 12.20
CA GLY A 196 0.97 -32.41 12.36
C GLY A 196 -0.28 -32.63 11.51
N LEU A 197 -0.71 -33.89 11.45
CA LEU A 197 -2.02 -34.28 10.94
C LEU A 197 -2.91 -34.63 12.13
N TYR A 198 -4.13 -34.14 12.13
CA TYR A 198 -5.11 -34.26 13.21
C TYR A 198 -6.44 -34.74 12.63
N ASP A 199 -7.21 -35.49 13.42
CA ASP A 199 -8.51 -35.98 12.97
C ASP A 199 -9.57 -34.88 13.01
N GLU A 200 -9.45 -33.94 13.94
CA GLU A 200 -10.38 -32.82 14.14
C GLU A 200 -9.77 -31.46 13.73
N GLU A 201 -10.63 -30.53 13.32
CA GLU A 201 -10.23 -29.22 12.79
C GLU A 201 -9.72 -28.29 13.90
N ASP A 202 -10.37 -28.32 15.06
CA ASP A 202 -10.01 -27.54 16.25
C ASP A 202 -8.71 -28.04 16.90
N ASP A 203 -8.45 -29.34 16.88
CA ASP A 203 -7.17 -29.91 17.31
C ASP A 203 -6.00 -29.41 16.46
N ALA A 204 -6.19 -29.35 15.14
CA ALA A 204 -5.21 -28.80 14.23
C ALA A 204 -4.99 -27.30 14.49
N ALA A 205 -6.06 -26.55 14.78
CA ALA A 205 -5.97 -25.13 15.12
C ALA A 205 -5.20 -24.91 16.43
N ARG A 206 -5.51 -25.67 17.48
CA ARG A 206 -4.76 -25.64 18.75
C ARG A 206 -3.30 -26.00 18.59
N ALA A 207 -2.96 -26.86 17.63
CA ALA A 207 -1.58 -27.18 17.31
C ALA A 207 -0.87 -26.07 16.54
N PHE A 208 -1.60 -25.29 15.75
CA PHE A 208 -1.09 -24.12 15.04
C PHE A 208 -0.79 -22.95 15.99
N ASP A 209 -1.60 -22.77 17.04
CA ASP A 209 -1.46 -21.69 18.02
C ASP A 209 -0.33 -21.92 19.05
N LYS A 210 0.26 -23.12 19.10
CA LYS A 210 1.38 -23.52 19.97
C LYS A 210 2.74 -23.14 19.40
#